data_AF-A0AAV9UN16-F1
#
_entry.id   AF-A0AAV9UN16-F1
#
_cell.length_a   1.000
_cell.length_b   1.000
_cell.length_c   1.000
_cell.angle_alpha   90.00
_cell.angle_beta   90.00
_cell.angle_gamma   90.00
#
_symmetry.space_group_name_H-M   'P 1'
#
loop_
_entity.id
_entity.type
_entity.pdbx_description
1 polymer ?
#
loop_
_entity_poly.entity_id
_entity_poly.type
_entity_poly.pdbx_seq_one_letter_code
_entity_poly.pdbx_strand_id
1 'polypeptide(L)'
;MAQMLDLVSGNEVDDGITKEIKRRIWWTCFIVDVWSSGGGSLARQLQVGENQPRLPLEEITFLELQPGEKDIPDISWKAGIWSHMVGMIELYKEIQDLLRYLVATTQWDEEFIENTVHGLAARLLAFEGRLGPELVFSAENIARHARRGTGRLFTGFHLGYQYYYMVLFYQYLDKSRPSTRNGAAYAEQCKLHARRFCDILRIVREWPEAEALHNINAHITIVSSSVLLHNYMFGDVSELADTQARLESNLEYMVKLQRYWPSVELMINRLNVFLRSCVRSGSNNTHRFDKWMVKFSQE
;
A
#
# COMPACT_ATOMS: atom_id res chain seq x y z
N MET A 1 3.43 -23.58 -7.68
CA MET A 1 3.07 -24.38 -6.49
C MET A 1 1.61 -24.19 -6.07
N ALA A 2 1.12 -22.98 -5.77
CA ALA A 2 -0.29 -22.78 -5.38
C ALA A 2 -1.31 -23.35 -6.40
N GLN A 3 -1.07 -23.16 -7.70
CA GLN A 3 -1.88 -23.77 -8.78
C GLN A 3 -1.71 -25.29 -8.88
N MET A 4 -0.51 -25.82 -8.58
CA MET A 4 -0.23 -27.26 -8.63
C MET A 4 -0.87 -28.01 -7.45
N LEU A 5 -0.98 -27.36 -6.30
CA LEU A 5 -1.63 -27.89 -5.09
C LEU A 5 -3.16 -27.75 -5.13
N ASP A 6 -3.70 -27.20 -6.22
CA ASP A 6 -5.12 -26.94 -6.44
C ASP A 6 -5.83 -26.37 -5.22
N LEU A 7 -5.25 -25.30 -4.64
CA LEU A 7 -5.77 -24.67 -3.43
C LEU A 7 -7.19 -24.07 -3.62
N VAL A 8 -7.67 -23.98 -4.86
CA VAL A 8 -8.96 -23.41 -5.24
C VAL A 8 -10.08 -24.44 -5.06
N SER A 9 -9.91 -25.65 -5.59
CA SER A 9 -10.99 -26.65 -5.66
C SER A 9 -11.40 -27.20 -4.30
N GLY A 10 -10.55 -27.04 -3.27
CA GLY A 10 -10.78 -27.57 -1.93
C GLY A 10 -10.78 -29.10 -1.90
N ASN A 11 -10.63 -29.69 -0.72
CA ASN A 11 -10.85 -31.13 -0.53
C ASN A 11 -12.00 -31.29 0.46
N GLU A 12 -13.01 -32.10 0.11
CA GLU A 12 -14.17 -32.34 0.98
C GLU A 12 -13.78 -32.90 2.35
N VAL A 13 -12.65 -33.63 2.41
CA VAL A 13 -12.09 -34.22 3.62
C VAL A 13 -11.43 -33.18 4.55
N ASP A 14 -11.10 -31.99 4.04
CA ASP A 14 -10.49 -30.96 4.86
C ASP A 14 -11.48 -30.41 5.91
N ASP A 15 -10.98 -30.25 7.13
CA ASP A 15 -11.66 -29.52 8.19
C ASP A 15 -11.67 -28.00 7.92
N GLY A 16 -12.40 -27.24 8.74
CA GLY A 16 -12.60 -25.80 8.57
C GLY A 16 -11.30 -25.02 8.61
N ILE A 17 -10.42 -25.33 9.55
CA ILE A 17 -9.12 -24.66 9.67
C ILE A 17 -8.23 -24.94 8.45
N THR A 18 -8.17 -26.18 7.95
CA THR A 18 -7.39 -26.53 6.76
C THR A 18 -7.91 -25.82 5.52
N LYS A 19 -9.24 -25.78 5.33
CA LYS A 19 -9.87 -25.02 4.23
C LYS A 19 -9.51 -23.55 4.30
N GLU A 20 -9.62 -22.93 5.48
CA GLU A 20 -9.31 -21.52 5.67
C GLU A 20 -7.82 -21.20 5.44
N ILE A 21 -6.91 -22.07 5.89
CA ILE A 21 -5.47 -21.95 5.60
C ILE A 21 -5.21 -21.95 4.09
N LYS A 22 -5.82 -22.88 3.34
CA LYS A 22 -5.66 -22.96 1.87
C LYS A 22 -6.14 -21.68 1.19
N ARG A 23 -7.29 -21.13 1.60
CA ARG A 23 -7.81 -19.83 1.10
C ARG A 23 -6.82 -18.70 1.37
N ARG A 24 -6.35 -18.58 2.61
CA ARG A 24 -5.41 -17.52 3.02
C ARG A 24 -4.08 -17.62 2.27
N ILE A 25 -3.57 -18.83 2.03
CA ILE A 25 -2.38 -19.03 1.20
C ILE A 25 -2.63 -18.54 -0.22
N TRP A 26 -3.74 -18.95 -0.84
CA TRP A 26 -4.06 -18.54 -2.21
C TRP A 26 -4.19 -17.02 -2.35
N TRP A 27 -4.95 -16.38 -1.46
CA TRP A 27 -5.13 -14.92 -1.47
C TRP A 27 -3.83 -14.17 -1.13
N THR A 28 -2.97 -14.72 -0.27
CA THR A 28 -1.65 -14.14 0.00
C THR A 28 -0.77 -14.22 -1.24
N CYS A 29 -0.77 -15.35 -1.95
CA CYS A 29 -0.05 -15.47 -3.22
C CYS A 29 -0.57 -14.45 -4.25
N PHE A 30 -1.88 -14.26 -4.35
CA PHE A 30 -2.48 -13.25 -5.23
C PHE A 30 -2.02 -11.84 -4.87
N ILE A 31 -2.07 -11.47 -3.59
CA ILE A 31 -1.61 -10.15 -3.12
C ILE A 31 -0.14 -9.95 -3.49
N VAL A 32 0.72 -10.92 -3.19
CA VAL A 32 2.16 -10.83 -3.48
C VAL A 32 2.43 -10.78 -4.98
N ASP A 33 1.71 -11.54 -5.80
CA ASP A 33 1.83 -11.50 -7.27
C ASP A 33 1.52 -10.10 -7.80
N VAL A 34 0.41 -9.48 -7.37
CA VAL A 34 0.06 -8.11 -7.78
C VAL A 34 1.12 -7.10 -7.33
N TRP A 35 1.57 -7.15 -6.07
CA TRP A 35 2.60 -6.24 -5.58
C TRP A 35 3.92 -6.40 -6.33
N SER A 36 4.35 -7.64 -6.58
CA SER A 36 5.64 -7.93 -7.21
C SER A 36 5.66 -7.64 -8.71
N SER A 37 4.50 -7.76 -9.38
CA SER A 37 4.33 -7.36 -10.79
C SER A 37 4.30 -5.85 -11.01
N GLY A 38 4.31 -5.04 -9.94
CA GLY A 38 4.30 -3.58 -10.03
C GLY A 38 5.61 -3.00 -10.56
N GLY A 39 6.74 -3.42 -9.97
CA GLY A 39 8.08 -2.94 -10.33
C GLY A 39 8.84 -3.85 -11.30
N GLY A 40 8.52 -5.15 -11.36
CA GLY A 40 9.16 -6.07 -12.28
C GLY A 40 8.55 -6.07 -13.67
N SER A 41 9.33 -6.40 -14.71
CA SER A 41 8.82 -6.79 -16.04
C SER A 41 8.06 -8.14 -16.01
N LEU A 42 7.57 -8.55 -14.85
CA LEU A 42 6.91 -9.82 -14.61
C LEU A 42 5.40 -9.63 -14.75
N ALA A 43 4.82 -10.32 -15.71
CA ALA A 43 3.36 -10.38 -15.84
C ALA A 43 2.74 -11.03 -14.61
N ARG A 44 1.59 -10.50 -14.17
CA ARG A 44 0.77 -11.11 -13.10
C ARG A 44 0.39 -12.54 -13.50
N GLN A 45 0.68 -13.50 -12.66
CA GLN A 45 0.45 -14.93 -12.91
C GLN A 45 -0.90 -15.40 -12.38
N LEU A 46 -1.42 -14.75 -11.33
CA LEU A 46 -2.71 -15.09 -10.73
C LEU A 46 -3.77 -14.11 -11.21
N GLN A 47 -4.86 -14.64 -11.77
CA GLN A 47 -6.01 -13.86 -12.20
C GLN A 47 -7.22 -14.25 -11.36
N VAL A 48 -7.96 -13.23 -10.93
CA VAL A 48 -9.29 -13.37 -10.34
C VAL A 48 -10.28 -13.61 -11.48
N GLY A 49 -11.01 -14.72 -11.40
CA GLY A 49 -12.00 -15.16 -12.39
C GLY A 49 -13.07 -16.03 -11.72
N GLU A 50 -13.80 -16.82 -12.51
CA GLU A 50 -14.90 -17.64 -11.99
C GLU A 50 -14.47 -18.71 -10.97
N ASN A 51 -13.23 -19.22 -11.09
CA ASN A 51 -12.69 -20.25 -10.21
C ASN A 51 -11.73 -19.64 -9.18
N GLN A 52 -12.27 -18.91 -8.20
CA GLN A 52 -11.49 -18.41 -7.06
C GLN A 52 -12.07 -18.88 -5.72
N PRO A 53 -11.23 -19.09 -4.70
CA PRO A 53 -11.70 -19.45 -3.38
C PRO A 53 -12.52 -18.31 -2.75
N ARG A 54 -13.44 -18.66 -1.85
CA ARG A 54 -14.12 -17.68 -0.97
C ARG A 54 -13.08 -16.76 -0.30
N LEU A 55 -13.43 -15.49 -0.10
CA LEU A 55 -12.59 -14.55 0.63
C LEU A 55 -12.25 -15.07 2.04
N PRO A 56 -11.08 -14.72 2.59
CA PRO A 56 -10.69 -15.12 3.93
C PRO A 56 -11.72 -14.71 4.98
N LEU A 57 -11.85 -15.50 6.03
CA LEU A 57 -12.66 -15.21 7.21
C LEU A 57 -12.06 -14.07 8.04
N GLU A 58 -12.86 -13.49 8.93
CA GLU A 58 -12.38 -12.59 9.98
C GLU A 58 -11.30 -13.24 10.86
N GLU A 59 -10.28 -12.45 11.23
CA GLU A 59 -9.04 -12.97 11.83
C GLU A 59 -9.21 -13.61 13.20
N ILE A 60 -10.02 -13.02 14.09
CA ILE A 60 -10.23 -13.58 15.43
C ILE A 60 -11.00 -14.90 15.31
N THR A 61 -12.02 -14.93 14.47
CA THR A 61 -12.78 -16.15 14.18
C THR A 61 -11.88 -17.24 13.62
N PHE A 62 -10.94 -16.89 12.73
CA PHE A 62 -9.94 -17.83 12.23
C PHE A 62 -9.02 -18.37 13.33
N LEU A 63 -8.54 -17.50 14.23
CA LEU A 63 -7.65 -17.89 15.33
C LEU A 63 -8.34 -18.80 16.35
N GLU A 64 -9.67 -18.77 16.42
CA GLU A 64 -10.46 -19.59 17.33
C GLU A 64 -10.81 -20.98 16.77
N LEU A 65 -10.67 -21.20 15.46
CA LEU A 65 -10.97 -22.49 14.81
C LEU A 65 -10.13 -23.64 15.40
N GLN A 66 -10.77 -24.78 15.64
CA GLN A 66 -10.11 -25.99 16.13
C GLN A 66 -9.98 -27.07 15.04
N PRO A 67 -8.93 -27.91 15.09
CA PRO A 67 -8.82 -29.06 14.19
C PRO A 67 -10.01 -30.01 14.29
N GLY A 68 -10.48 -30.51 13.14
CA GLY A 68 -11.64 -31.40 13.03
C GLY A 68 -13.00 -30.71 13.03
N GLU A 69 -13.08 -29.40 13.30
CA GLU A 69 -14.32 -28.64 13.16
C GLU A 69 -14.73 -28.48 11.69
N LYS A 70 -16.02 -28.40 11.42
CA LYS A 70 -16.50 -28.11 10.07
C LYS A 70 -16.21 -26.66 9.70
N ASP A 71 -16.10 -26.42 8.41
CA ASP A 71 -15.95 -25.07 7.88
C ASP A 71 -17.15 -24.17 8.20
N ILE A 72 -16.87 -22.88 8.37
CA ILE A 72 -17.88 -21.88 8.69
C ILE A 72 -18.80 -21.68 7.48
N PRO A 73 -20.12 -21.86 7.63
CA PRO A 73 -21.07 -21.69 6.54
C PRO A 73 -21.16 -20.21 6.10
N ASP A 74 -21.52 -19.98 4.84
CA ASP A 74 -21.55 -18.63 4.25
C ASP A 74 -22.42 -17.63 5.02
N ILE A 75 -23.52 -18.09 5.62
CA ILE A 75 -24.40 -17.23 6.43
C ILE A 75 -23.74 -16.68 7.69
N SER A 76 -22.73 -17.39 8.21
CA SER A 76 -21.99 -17.02 9.42
C SER A 76 -20.63 -16.39 9.09
N TRP A 77 -20.24 -16.36 7.81
CA TRP A 77 -18.99 -15.79 7.36
C TRP A 77 -18.99 -14.27 7.53
N LYS A 78 -17.84 -13.73 7.95
CA LYS A 78 -17.61 -12.30 8.13
C LYS A 78 -16.30 -11.91 7.48
N ALA A 79 -16.29 -10.75 6.83
CA ALA A 79 -15.08 -10.16 6.26
C ALA A 79 -14.17 -9.62 7.38
N GLY A 80 -12.89 -9.97 7.30
CA GLY A 80 -11.81 -9.44 8.13
C GLY A 80 -10.90 -8.48 7.38
N ILE A 81 -9.80 -8.10 8.02
CA ILE A 81 -8.77 -7.24 7.44
C ILE A 81 -8.21 -7.88 6.16
N TRP A 82 -7.96 -9.20 6.13
CA TRP A 82 -7.48 -9.89 4.93
C TRP A 82 -8.47 -9.83 3.76
N SER A 83 -9.76 -10.00 4.02
CA SER A 83 -10.79 -9.89 2.98
C SER A 83 -10.84 -8.48 2.40
N HIS A 84 -10.72 -7.47 3.27
CA HIS A 84 -10.64 -6.07 2.83
C HIS A 84 -9.32 -5.75 2.11
N MET A 85 -8.19 -6.34 2.50
CA MET A 85 -6.93 -6.22 1.77
C MET A 85 -7.04 -6.76 0.34
N VAL A 86 -7.76 -7.87 0.13
CA VAL A 86 -8.04 -8.37 -1.22
C VAL A 86 -8.85 -7.34 -2.02
N GLY A 87 -9.91 -6.76 -1.45
CA GLY A 87 -10.63 -5.68 -2.15
C GLY A 87 -9.75 -4.47 -2.47
N MET A 88 -8.80 -4.16 -1.59
CA MET A 88 -7.85 -3.06 -1.77
C MET A 88 -6.82 -3.38 -2.87
N ILE A 89 -6.33 -4.62 -2.95
CA ILE A 89 -5.32 -5.01 -3.94
C ILE A 89 -5.86 -4.97 -5.37
N GLU A 90 -7.16 -5.22 -5.55
CA GLU A 90 -7.82 -5.07 -6.85
C GLU A 90 -7.83 -3.61 -7.32
N LEU A 91 -8.02 -2.64 -6.42
CA LEU A 91 -7.88 -1.22 -6.79
C LEU A 91 -6.43 -0.88 -7.14
N TYR A 92 -5.47 -1.42 -6.39
CA TYR A 92 -4.06 -1.22 -6.69
C TYR A 92 -3.63 -1.84 -8.03
N LYS A 93 -4.23 -2.97 -8.40
CA LYS A 93 -4.06 -3.62 -9.70
C LYS A 93 -4.30 -2.62 -10.85
N GLU A 94 -5.36 -1.83 -10.75
CA GLU A 94 -5.73 -0.81 -11.74
C GLU A 94 -4.83 0.44 -11.66
N ILE A 95 -4.44 0.85 -10.45
CA ILE A 95 -3.45 1.92 -10.27
C ILE A 95 -2.12 1.55 -10.94
N GLN A 96 -1.66 0.30 -10.77
CA GLN A 96 -0.46 -0.18 -11.45
C GLN A 96 -0.62 -0.22 -12.96
N ASP A 97 -1.79 -0.60 -13.47
CA ASP A 97 -2.06 -0.60 -14.91
C ASP A 97 -1.99 0.83 -15.49
N LEU A 98 -2.51 1.83 -14.76
CA LEU A 98 -2.31 3.25 -15.11
C LEU A 98 -0.83 3.65 -15.08
N LEU A 99 -0.09 3.31 -14.01
CA LEU A 99 1.33 3.64 -13.92
C LEU A 99 2.16 2.98 -15.04
N ARG A 100 1.85 1.73 -15.42
CA ARG A 100 2.45 1.06 -16.57
C ARG A 100 2.15 1.78 -17.88
N TYR A 101 0.90 2.21 -18.07
CA TYR A 101 0.52 3.01 -19.24
C TYR A 101 1.35 4.30 -19.33
N LEU A 102 1.50 5.02 -18.22
CA LEU A 102 2.28 6.27 -18.15
C LEU A 102 3.77 6.07 -18.52
N VAL A 103 4.35 4.92 -18.17
CA VAL A 103 5.72 4.54 -18.53
C VAL A 103 5.84 4.12 -19.98
N ALA A 104 4.87 3.37 -20.49
CA ALA A 104 4.94 2.78 -21.83
C ALA A 104 4.70 3.82 -22.93
N THR A 105 3.74 4.73 -22.73
CA THR A 105 3.37 5.72 -23.74
C THR A 105 4.46 6.77 -23.97
N THR A 106 4.45 7.38 -25.16
CA THR A 106 5.32 8.48 -25.57
C THR A 106 4.65 9.84 -25.47
N GLN A 107 3.32 9.87 -25.54
CA GLN A 107 2.49 11.05 -25.37
C GLN A 107 1.41 10.75 -24.34
N TRP A 108 1.24 11.68 -23.41
CA TRP A 108 0.23 11.57 -22.36
C TRP A 108 -1.07 12.19 -22.82
N ASP A 109 -2.12 11.38 -22.78
CA ASP A 109 -3.49 11.84 -22.87
C ASP A 109 -3.93 12.33 -21.47
N GLU A 110 -3.76 13.63 -21.23
CA GLU A 110 -4.05 14.24 -19.92
C GLU A 110 -5.52 14.10 -19.51
N GLU A 111 -6.46 14.08 -20.48
CA GLU A 111 -7.88 13.90 -20.20
C GLU A 111 -8.18 12.46 -19.75
N PHE A 112 -7.65 11.45 -20.46
CA PHE A 112 -7.76 10.04 -20.07
C PHE A 112 -7.14 9.79 -18.69
N ILE A 113 -5.95 10.35 -18.44
CA ILE A 113 -5.24 10.21 -17.17
C ILE A 113 -6.05 10.84 -16.04
N GLU A 114 -6.52 12.07 -16.20
CA GLU A 114 -7.30 12.76 -15.17
C GLU A 114 -8.61 12.04 -14.86
N ASN A 115 -9.33 11.57 -15.87
CA ASN A 115 -10.57 10.80 -15.71
C ASN A 115 -10.33 9.47 -14.97
N THR A 116 -9.24 8.77 -15.31
CA THR A 116 -8.88 7.49 -14.68
C THR A 116 -8.46 7.71 -13.22
N VAL A 117 -7.63 8.73 -12.94
CA VAL A 117 -7.24 9.11 -11.59
C VAL A 117 -8.48 9.46 -10.75
N HIS A 118 -9.40 10.25 -11.31
CA HIS A 118 -10.63 10.63 -10.61
C HIS A 118 -11.48 9.41 -10.24
N GLY A 119 -11.69 8.49 -11.17
CA GLY A 119 -12.44 7.26 -10.93
C GLY A 119 -11.80 6.36 -9.87
N LEU A 120 -10.48 6.19 -9.91
CA LEU A 120 -9.74 5.41 -8.91
C LEU A 120 -9.78 6.06 -7.52
N ALA A 121 -9.62 7.38 -7.44
CA ALA A 121 -9.70 8.13 -6.19
C ALA A 121 -11.08 8.03 -5.54
N ALA A 122 -12.16 8.14 -6.34
CA ALA A 122 -13.53 7.98 -5.86
C ALA A 122 -13.79 6.56 -5.32
N ARG A 123 -13.24 5.54 -5.98
CA ARG A 123 -13.37 4.13 -5.54
C ARG A 123 -12.56 3.82 -4.27
N LEU A 124 -11.36 4.40 -4.11
CA LEU A 124 -10.60 4.32 -2.86
C LEU A 124 -11.33 4.98 -1.69
N LEU A 125 -11.98 6.12 -1.92
CA LEU A 125 -12.78 6.81 -0.91
C LEU A 125 -14.02 5.99 -0.54
N ALA A 126 -14.74 5.50 -1.56
CA ALA A 126 -15.90 4.65 -1.34
C ALA A 126 -15.53 3.34 -0.63
N PHE A 127 -14.32 2.81 -0.85
CA PHE A 127 -13.82 1.64 -0.14
C PHE A 127 -13.66 1.90 1.36
N GLU A 128 -13.02 2.99 1.76
CA GLU A 128 -12.88 3.37 3.18
C GLU A 128 -14.24 3.62 3.83
N GLY A 129 -15.18 4.24 3.12
CA GLY A 129 -16.55 4.47 3.62
C GLY A 129 -17.38 3.20 3.87
N ARG A 130 -16.94 2.03 3.36
CA ARG A 130 -17.58 0.72 3.63
C ARG A 130 -16.96 -0.03 4.81
N LEU A 131 -15.86 0.45 5.38
CA LEU A 131 -15.22 -0.20 6.51
C LEU A 131 -16.11 -0.08 7.75
N GLY A 132 -16.22 -1.18 8.49
CA GLY A 132 -16.91 -1.17 9.78
C GLY A 132 -16.14 -0.33 10.81
N PRO A 133 -16.80 0.13 11.89
CA PRO A 133 -16.17 1.01 12.90
C PRO A 133 -14.88 0.47 13.53
N GLU A 134 -14.76 -0.85 13.66
CA GLU A 134 -13.54 -1.49 14.21
C GLU A 134 -12.37 -1.47 13.22
N LEU A 135 -12.65 -1.34 11.92
CA LEU A 135 -11.66 -1.36 10.84
C LEU A 135 -11.22 0.03 10.37
N VAL A 136 -11.82 1.09 10.93
CA VAL A 136 -11.42 2.48 10.65
C VAL A 136 -10.14 2.80 11.43
N PHE A 137 -9.21 3.53 10.81
CA PHE A 137 -7.99 3.94 11.49
C PHE A 137 -8.29 4.85 12.69
N SER A 138 -7.88 4.44 13.89
CA SER A 138 -7.89 5.26 15.10
C SER A 138 -6.88 4.71 16.10
N ALA A 139 -6.41 5.55 17.03
CA ALA A 139 -5.55 5.08 18.12
C ALA A 139 -6.21 4.00 18.99
N GLU A 140 -7.54 4.10 19.18
CA GLU A 140 -8.32 3.09 19.89
C GLU A 140 -8.31 1.74 19.17
N ASN A 141 -8.54 1.74 17.85
CA ASN A 141 -8.54 0.51 17.07
C ASN A 141 -7.13 -0.09 16.95
N ILE A 142 -6.08 0.73 16.88
CA ILE A 142 -4.68 0.26 16.97
C ILE A 142 -4.48 -0.50 18.29
N ALA A 143 -4.85 0.09 19.43
CA ALA A 143 -4.73 -0.55 20.73
C ALA A 143 -5.58 -1.84 20.83
N ARG A 144 -6.80 -1.82 20.29
CA ARG A 144 -7.71 -2.97 20.26
C ARG A 144 -7.12 -4.13 19.47
N HIS A 145 -6.64 -3.88 18.25
CA HIS A 145 -6.04 -4.90 17.39
C HIS A 145 -4.69 -5.38 17.95
N ALA A 146 -3.88 -4.50 18.55
CA ALA A 146 -2.64 -4.87 19.23
C ALA A 146 -2.90 -5.92 20.33
N ARG A 147 -3.86 -5.66 21.22
CA ARG A 147 -4.23 -6.58 22.32
C ARG A 147 -4.80 -7.91 21.83
N ARG A 148 -5.44 -7.93 20.66
CA ARG A 148 -6.01 -9.14 20.04
C ARG A 148 -5.02 -9.89 19.13
N GLY A 149 -3.76 -9.45 19.04
CA GLY A 149 -2.74 -10.09 18.19
C GLY A 149 -2.88 -9.80 16.69
N THR A 150 -3.76 -8.87 16.30
CA THR A 150 -3.99 -8.46 14.90
C THR A 150 -3.44 -7.06 14.58
N GLY A 151 -2.68 -6.46 15.50
CA GLY A 151 -2.16 -5.09 15.38
C GLY A 151 -1.29 -4.87 14.14
N ARG A 152 -0.29 -5.73 13.91
CA ARG A 152 0.63 -5.58 12.75
C ARG A 152 -0.10 -5.64 11.42
N LEU A 153 -1.13 -6.49 11.37
CA LEU A 153 -1.99 -6.67 10.21
C LEU A 153 -2.81 -5.40 9.94
N PHE A 154 -3.49 -4.90 10.97
CA PHE A 154 -4.27 -3.67 10.91
C PHE A 154 -3.43 -2.45 10.50
N THR A 155 -2.24 -2.31 11.09
CA THR A 155 -1.27 -1.27 10.71
C THR A 155 -0.86 -1.41 9.24
N GLY A 156 -0.47 -2.62 8.81
CA GLY A 156 -0.08 -2.87 7.41
C GLY A 156 -1.17 -2.49 6.41
N PHE A 157 -2.42 -2.77 6.73
CA PHE A 157 -3.58 -2.37 5.92
C PHE A 157 -3.65 -0.86 5.72
N HIS A 158 -3.59 -0.09 6.82
CA HIS A 158 -3.70 1.36 6.72
C HIS A 158 -2.46 2.02 6.10
N LEU A 159 -1.25 1.48 6.30
CA LEU A 159 -0.05 1.95 5.60
C LEU A 159 -0.18 1.74 4.08
N GLY A 160 -0.66 0.56 3.65
CA GLY A 160 -0.94 0.26 2.25
C GLY A 160 -2.01 1.17 1.64
N TYR A 161 -3.06 1.50 2.41
CA TYR A 161 -4.10 2.43 1.97
C TYR A 161 -3.54 3.83 1.68
N GLN A 162 -2.68 4.38 2.56
CA GLN A 162 -2.03 5.67 2.29
C GLN A 162 -1.12 5.59 1.06
N TYR A 163 -0.41 4.48 0.89
CA TYR A 163 0.46 4.25 -0.25
C TYR A 163 -0.27 4.33 -1.59
N TYR A 164 -1.45 3.73 -1.72
CA TYR A 164 -2.21 3.73 -2.97
C TYR A 164 -2.58 5.14 -3.42
N TYR A 165 -2.95 6.03 -2.49
CA TYR A 165 -3.15 7.43 -2.79
C TYR A 165 -1.86 8.16 -3.16
N MET A 166 -0.77 7.90 -2.43
CA MET A 166 0.53 8.52 -2.73
C MET A 166 0.94 8.24 -4.17
N VAL A 167 0.92 6.98 -4.60
CA VAL A 167 1.34 6.62 -5.98
C VAL A 167 0.33 7.05 -7.05
N LEU A 168 -0.97 7.07 -6.74
CA LEU A 168 -2.00 7.54 -7.66
C LEU A 168 -1.84 9.04 -7.98
N PHE A 169 -1.49 9.84 -6.98
CA PHE A 169 -1.39 11.29 -7.12
C PHE A 169 0.03 11.81 -7.30
N TYR A 170 1.06 10.96 -7.15
CA TYR A 170 2.46 11.36 -7.19
C TYR A 170 2.80 12.22 -8.41
N GLN A 171 2.24 11.85 -9.55
CA GLN A 171 2.48 12.51 -10.83
C GLN A 171 2.10 13.99 -10.87
N TYR A 172 1.21 14.45 -9.97
CA TYR A 172 0.76 15.84 -9.89
C TYR A 172 1.69 16.71 -9.04
N LEU A 173 2.71 16.13 -8.41
CA LEU A 173 3.80 16.89 -7.77
C LEU A 173 4.74 17.52 -8.81
N ASP A 174 4.76 17.00 -10.04
CA ASP A 174 5.59 17.51 -11.11
C ASP A 174 5.03 18.81 -11.71
N LYS A 175 5.66 19.94 -11.36
CA LYS A 175 5.29 21.28 -11.85
C LYS A 175 5.57 21.48 -13.35
N SER A 176 6.32 20.59 -14.00
CA SER A 176 6.60 20.68 -15.44
C SER A 176 5.45 20.12 -16.29
N ARG A 177 4.52 19.38 -15.70
CA ARG A 177 3.33 18.88 -16.39
C ARG A 177 2.34 20.00 -16.69
N PRO A 178 1.53 19.86 -17.76
CA PRO A 178 0.41 20.75 -17.99
C PRO A 178 -0.52 20.79 -16.77
N SER A 179 -1.01 21.97 -16.42
CA SER A 179 -2.00 22.11 -15.36
C SER A 179 -3.29 21.41 -15.79
N THR A 180 -3.79 20.51 -14.94
CA THR A 180 -5.11 19.89 -15.10
C THR A 180 -6.12 20.55 -14.18
N ARG A 181 -7.41 20.23 -14.34
CA ARG A 181 -8.48 20.85 -13.54
C ARG A 181 -8.31 20.57 -12.05
N ASN A 182 -7.92 19.35 -11.69
CA ASN A 182 -7.78 18.92 -10.29
C ASN A 182 -6.31 18.76 -9.84
N GLY A 183 -5.34 19.09 -10.69
CA GLY A 183 -3.92 18.78 -10.45
C GLY A 183 -3.39 19.32 -9.12
N ALA A 184 -3.70 20.58 -8.78
CA ALA A 184 -3.31 21.17 -7.50
C ALA A 184 -3.95 20.44 -6.31
N ALA A 185 -5.24 20.08 -6.40
CA ALA A 185 -5.93 19.33 -5.35
C ALA A 185 -5.32 17.93 -5.18
N TYR A 186 -5.00 17.23 -6.27
CA TYR A 186 -4.35 15.92 -6.21
C TYR A 186 -2.92 15.98 -5.64
N ALA A 187 -2.14 17.01 -5.98
CA ALA A 187 -0.83 17.24 -5.37
C ALA A 187 -0.93 17.38 -3.84
N GLU A 188 -1.91 18.15 -3.35
CA GLU A 188 -2.15 18.30 -1.91
C GLU A 188 -2.65 17.01 -1.26
N GLN A 189 -3.48 16.22 -1.95
CA GLN A 189 -3.85 14.89 -1.47
C GLN A 189 -2.63 13.97 -1.35
N CYS A 190 -1.72 13.97 -2.33
CA CYS A 190 -0.49 13.17 -2.26
C CYS A 190 0.32 13.50 -0.99
N LYS A 191 0.53 14.79 -0.70
CA LYS A 191 1.22 15.26 0.51
C LYS A 191 0.45 14.89 1.79
N LEU A 192 -0.87 15.03 1.80
CA LEU A 192 -1.71 14.66 2.93
C LEU A 192 -1.55 13.18 3.29
N HIS A 193 -1.59 12.29 2.31
CA HIS A 193 -1.43 10.86 2.53
C HIS A 193 0.00 10.49 2.98
N ALA A 194 1.03 11.20 2.51
CA ALA A 194 2.39 11.07 3.04
C ALA A 194 2.50 11.48 4.52
N ARG A 195 1.84 12.57 4.92
CA ARG A 195 1.77 12.98 6.35
C ARG A 195 1.01 11.96 7.20
N ARG A 196 -0.16 11.51 6.73
CA ARG A 196 -0.97 10.48 7.41
C ARG A 196 -0.20 9.18 7.60
N PHE A 197 0.60 8.76 6.61
CA PHE A 197 1.49 7.62 6.74
C PHE A 197 2.44 7.78 7.94
N CYS A 198 3.10 8.94 8.08
CA CYS A 198 3.97 9.23 9.21
C CYS A 198 3.20 9.30 10.55
N ASP A 199 1.98 9.81 10.55
CA ASP A 199 1.13 9.84 11.75
C ASP A 199 0.77 8.42 12.21
N ILE A 200 0.46 7.52 11.28
CA ILE A 200 0.24 6.09 11.59
C ILE A 200 1.50 5.50 12.24
N LEU A 201 2.67 5.67 11.62
CA LEU A 201 3.93 5.17 12.19
C LEU A 201 4.19 5.73 13.59
N ARG A 202 3.90 7.02 13.81
CA ARG A 202 4.06 7.65 15.11
C ARG A 202 3.13 7.05 16.17
N ILE A 203 1.85 6.88 15.86
CA ILE A 203 0.86 6.29 16.79
C ILE A 203 1.23 4.84 17.12
N VAL A 204 1.66 4.08 16.12
CA VAL A 204 2.01 2.66 16.28
C VAL A 204 3.26 2.44 17.15
N ARG A 205 4.17 3.42 17.25
CA ARG A 205 5.36 3.32 18.14
C ARG A 205 4.97 3.15 19.62
N GLU A 206 3.77 3.58 20.02
CA GLU A 206 3.25 3.38 21.37
C GLU A 206 2.79 1.93 21.61
N TRP A 207 2.67 1.11 20.56
CA TRP A 207 2.14 -0.25 20.58
C TRP A 207 3.06 -1.22 19.82
N PRO A 208 4.09 -1.81 20.46
CA PRO A 208 5.03 -2.73 19.81
C PRO A 208 4.37 -3.90 19.07
N GLU A 209 3.23 -4.39 19.56
CA GLU A 209 2.44 -5.47 18.96
C GLU A 209 1.72 -5.03 17.66
N ALA A 210 1.64 -3.73 17.40
CA ALA A 210 1.08 -3.17 16.17
C ALA A 210 2.14 -2.77 15.14
N GLU A 211 3.44 -2.86 15.45
CA GLU A 211 4.50 -2.49 14.53
C GLU A 211 4.57 -3.43 13.32
N ALA A 212 4.13 -2.94 12.15
CA ALA A 212 4.18 -3.67 10.90
C ALA A 212 5.59 -3.64 10.29
N LEU A 213 6.51 -4.48 10.76
CA LEU A 213 7.89 -4.50 10.29
C LEU A 213 8.11 -5.40 9.04
N HIS A 214 7.25 -5.24 8.03
CA HIS A 214 7.35 -5.99 6.76
C HIS A 214 8.22 -5.24 5.74
N ASN A 215 8.96 -5.96 4.89
CA ASN A 215 9.84 -5.37 3.87
C ASN A 215 9.13 -4.34 2.98
N ILE A 216 7.87 -4.59 2.61
CA ILE A 216 7.08 -3.67 1.78
C ILE A 216 6.91 -2.30 2.43
N ASN A 217 6.88 -2.22 3.76
CA ASN A 217 6.73 -0.94 4.44
C ASN A 217 8.00 -0.08 4.35
N ALA A 218 9.16 -0.66 4.07
CA ALA A 218 10.36 0.12 3.73
C ALA A 218 10.18 0.84 2.40
N HIS A 219 9.65 0.16 1.38
CA HIS A 219 9.32 0.76 0.09
C HIS A 219 8.32 1.90 0.23
N ILE A 220 7.22 1.67 0.93
CA ILE A 220 6.20 2.70 1.18
C ILE A 220 6.81 3.91 1.91
N THR A 221 7.71 3.66 2.89
CA THR A 221 8.40 4.72 3.62
C THR A 221 9.28 5.57 2.70
N ILE A 222 9.91 4.97 1.70
CA ILE A 222 10.71 5.70 0.71
C ILE A 222 9.84 6.57 -0.18
N VAL A 223 8.71 6.04 -0.66
CA VAL A 223 7.76 6.81 -1.46
C VAL A 223 7.24 7.99 -0.65
N SER A 224 6.80 7.77 0.60
CA SER A 224 6.40 8.84 1.52
C SER A 224 7.51 9.88 1.71
N SER A 225 8.75 9.43 1.96
CA SER A 225 9.90 10.32 2.14
C SER A 225 10.19 11.15 0.89
N SER A 226 10.01 10.61 -0.31
CA SER A 226 10.19 11.38 -1.55
C SER A 226 9.12 12.47 -1.74
N VAL A 227 7.88 12.23 -1.31
CA VAL A 227 6.82 13.24 -1.27
C VAL A 227 7.14 14.32 -0.23
N LEU A 228 7.61 13.94 0.95
CA LEU A 228 8.03 14.88 1.99
C LEU A 228 9.23 15.72 1.55
N LEU A 229 10.20 15.13 0.84
CA LEU A 229 11.32 15.87 0.26
C LEU A 229 10.87 16.89 -0.79
N HIS A 230 9.87 16.55 -1.61
CA HIS A 230 9.24 17.54 -2.49
C HIS A 230 8.64 18.71 -1.67
N ASN A 231 7.95 18.41 -0.57
CA ASN A 231 7.41 19.46 0.31
C ASN A 231 8.51 20.29 0.98
N TYR A 232 9.61 19.66 1.40
CA TYR A 232 10.75 20.34 2.00
C TYR A 232 11.43 21.32 1.02
N MET A 233 11.50 20.96 -0.26
CA MET A 233 12.18 21.76 -1.29
C MET A 233 11.29 22.86 -1.88
N PHE A 234 9.97 22.63 -2.00
CA PHE A 234 9.05 23.49 -2.76
C PHE A 234 7.77 23.90 -2.02
N GLY A 235 7.60 23.44 -0.78
CA GLY A 235 6.47 23.78 0.09
C GLY A 235 6.67 25.09 0.83
N ASP A 236 5.76 25.36 1.76
CA ASP A 236 5.81 26.56 2.60
C ASP A 236 6.89 26.42 3.69
N VAL A 237 7.60 27.51 3.96
CA VAL A 237 8.57 27.64 5.05
C VAL A 237 7.97 27.25 6.40
N SER A 238 6.68 27.55 6.60
CA SER A 238 5.94 27.20 7.82
C SER A 238 5.86 25.68 8.07
N GLU A 239 5.94 24.86 7.02
CA GLU A 239 5.82 23.40 7.10
C GLU A 239 7.19 22.69 7.19
N LEU A 240 8.31 23.40 7.07
CA LEU A 240 9.65 22.79 6.97
C LEU A 240 10.03 22.00 8.21
N ALA A 241 9.77 22.55 9.41
CA ALA A 241 10.14 21.90 10.66
C ALA A 241 9.38 20.58 10.87
N ASP A 242 8.07 20.56 10.60
CA ASP A 242 7.25 19.34 10.65
C ASP A 242 7.70 18.33 9.59
N THR A 243 7.97 18.79 8.36
CA THR A 243 8.45 17.95 7.26
C THR A 243 9.78 17.29 7.61
N GLN A 244 10.72 18.04 8.20
CA GLN A 244 12.01 17.51 8.64
C GLN A 244 11.84 16.44 9.73
N ALA A 245 11.04 16.71 10.77
CA ALA A 245 10.78 15.75 11.84
C ALA A 245 10.17 14.44 11.31
N ARG A 246 9.29 14.51 10.30
CA ARG A 246 8.72 13.33 9.64
C ARG A 246 9.76 12.56 8.82
N LEU A 247 10.65 13.24 8.11
CA LEU A 247 11.75 12.61 7.38
C LEU A 247 12.72 11.88 8.31
N GLU A 248 13.07 12.49 9.44
CA GLU A 248 13.91 11.87 10.48
C GLU A 248 13.21 10.63 11.06
N SER A 249 11.92 10.74 11.40
CA SER A 249 11.10 9.62 11.86
C SER A 249 11.01 8.46 10.85
N ASN A 250 10.90 8.77 9.56
CA ASN A 250 10.92 7.76 8.49
C ASN A 250 12.29 7.06 8.42
N LEU A 251 13.40 7.80 8.56
CA LEU A 251 14.74 7.21 8.57
C LEU A 251 14.97 6.28 9.77
N GLU A 252 14.53 6.68 10.96
CA GLU A 252 14.57 5.81 12.15
C GLU A 252 13.81 4.49 11.91
N TYR A 253 12.63 4.57 11.29
CA TYR A 253 11.82 3.41 10.97
C TYR A 253 12.53 2.49 9.95
N MET A 254 13.16 3.07 8.91
CA MET A 254 13.95 2.29 7.95
C MET A 254 15.18 1.62 8.59
N VAL A 255 15.90 2.32 9.47
CA VAL A 255 17.04 1.73 10.22
C VAL A 255 16.57 0.56 11.09
N LYS A 256 15.39 0.66 11.70
CA LYS A 256 14.79 -0.45 12.45
C LYS A 256 14.44 -1.62 11.54
N LEU A 257 13.83 -1.36 10.38
CA LEU A 257 13.50 -2.39 9.38
C LEU A 257 14.73 -3.10 8.81
N GLN A 258 15.85 -2.39 8.62
CA GLN A 258 17.10 -2.94 8.10
C GLN A 258 17.65 -4.09 8.96
N ARG A 259 17.34 -4.11 10.26
CA ARG A 259 17.73 -5.21 11.18
C ARG A 259 17.09 -6.54 10.81
N TYR A 260 15.94 -6.51 10.15
CA TYR A 260 15.17 -7.70 9.75
C TYR A 260 15.30 -7.99 8.26
N TRP A 261 15.46 -6.94 7.44
CA TRP A 261 15.42 -7.02 5.98
C TRP A 261 16.67 -6.35 5.39
N PRO A 262 17.70 -7.11 5.00
CA PRO A 262 18.93 -6.55 4.41
C PRO A 262 18.68 -5.72 3.15
N SER A 263 17.62 -6.02 2.39
CA SER A 263 17.22 -5.26 1.20
C SER A 263 16.91 -3.79 1.48
N VAL A 264 16.60 -3.43 2.73
CA VAL A 264 16.29 -2.05 3.13
C VAL A 264 17.50 -1.13 2.94
N GLU A 265 18.73 -1.65 3.00
CA GLU A 265 19.92 -0.85 2.73
C GLU A 265 19.95 -0.31 1.29
N LEU A 266 19.59 -1.14 0.31
CA LEU A 266 19.50 -0.76 -1.10
C LEU A 266 18.43 0.33 -1.30
N MET A 267 17.31 0.16 -0.61
CA MET A 267 16.19 1.09 -0.54
C MET A 267 16.63 2.47 0.03
N ILE A 268 17.32 2.51 1.17
CA ILE A 268 17.88 3.75 1.75
C ILE A 268 18.86 4.42 0.76
N ASN A 269 19.72 3.62 0.11
CA ASN A 269 20.65 4.13 -0.89
C ASN A 269 19.94 4.78 -2.09
N ARG A 270 18.81 4.21 -2.55
CA ARG A 270 17.98 4.81 -3.59
C ARG A 270 17.41 6.16 -3.17
N LEU A 271 16.92 6.30 -1.93
CA LEU A 271 16.45 7.58 -1.40
C LEU A 271 17.59 8.61 -1.32
N ASN A 272 18.80 8.21 -0.92
CA ASN A 272 19.96 9.09 -0.90
C ASN A 272 20.35 9.59 -2.30
N VAL A 273 20.27 8.72 -3.32
CA VAL A 273 20.49 9.13 -4.71
C VAL A 273 19.42 10.13 -5.15
N PHE A 274 18.15 9.87 -4.84
CA PHE A 274 17.06 10.80 -5.11
C PHE A 274 17.30 12.17 -4.46
N LEU A 275 17.61 12.21 -3.17
CA LEU A 275 17.91 13.43 -2.42
C LEU A 275 19.08 14.21 -3.05
N ARG A 276 20.18 13.52 -3.38
CA ARG A 276 21.35 14.16 -4.02
C ARG A 276 20.98 14.74 -5.37
N SER A 277 20.15 14.06 -6.15
CA SER A 277 19.63 14.60 -7.40
C SER A 277 18.82 15.86 -7.14
N CYS A 278 17.86 15.84 -6.21
CA CYS A 278 17.04 16.99 -5.78
C CYS A 278 17.88 18.22 -5.42
N VAL A 279 18.91 18.03 -4.59
CA VAL A 279 19.81 19.11 -4.15
C VAL A 279 20.67 19.64 -5.28
N ARG A 280 21.26 18.76 -6.12
CA ARG A 280 22.17 19.17 -7.20
C ARG A 280 21.46 19.89 -8.34
N SER A 281 20.20 19.57 -8.59
CA SER A 281 19.51 20.12 -9.75
C SER A 281 18.98 21.52 -9.55
N GLY A 282 18.85 22.04 -8.31
CA GLY A 282 18.60 23.46 -7.96
C GLY A 282 17.51 24.22 -8.73
N SER A 283 16.74 23.52 -9.56
CA SER A 283 15.87 24.02 -10.63
C SER A 283 14.70 23.03 -10.75
N ASN A 284 13.57 23.50 -11.28
CA ASN A 284 12.25 22.84 -11.32
C ASN A 284 12.19 21.41 -11.93
N ASN A 285 13.31 20.79 -12.31
CA ASN A 285 13.35 19.56 -13.10
C ASN A 285 13.60 18.27 -12.29
N THR A 286 13.82 18.32 -10.97
CA THR A 286 14.18 17.12 -10.20
C THR A 286 13.04 16.24 -9.76
N HIS A 287 11.84 16.81 -9.63
CA HIS A 287 10.61 16.05 -9.40
C HIS A 287 9.84 15.83 -10.69
N ARG A 288 10.54 15.93 -11.84
CA ARG A 288 9.94 15.60 -13.11
C ARG A 288 9.48 14.15 -13.01
N PHE A 289 8.18 13.92 -13.16
CA PHE A 289 7.57 12.61 -13.07
C PHE A 289 7.87 11.83 -14.36
N ASP A 290 9.14 11.58 -14.63
CA ASP A 290 9.55 10.82 -15.79
C ASP A 290 9.48 9.32 -15.51
N LYS A 291 9.83 8.54 -16.53
CA LYS A 291 9.79 7.06 -16.46
C LYS A 291 10.65 6.52 -15.31
N TRP A 292 11.67 7.25 -14.86
CA TRP A 292 12.48 6.85 -13.72
C TRP A 292 11.74 7.07 -12.41
N MET A 293 10.99 8.17 -12.26
CA MET A 293 10.16 8.42 -11.07
C MET A 293 8.98 7.45 -10.92
N VAL A 294 8.38 7.02 -12.03
CA VAL A 294 7.35 5.97 -11.98
C VAL A 294 7.96 4.66 -11.51
N LYS A 295 9.11 4.25 -12.09
CA LYS A 295 9.84 3.05 -11.66
C LYS A 295 10.26 3.14 -10.19
N PHE A 296 10.75 4.29 -9.75
CA PHE A 296 11.11 4.52 -8.35
C PHE A 296 9.93 4.31 -7.40
N SER A 297 8.72 4.68 -7.82
CA SER A 297 7.50 4.51 -7.03
C SER A 297 6.98 3.06 -7.04
N GLN A 298 7.41 2.23 -7.99
CA GLN A 298 6.94 0.86 -8.22
C GLN A 298 7.91 -0.24 -7.74
N GLU A 299 9.21 -0.02 -7.91
CA GLU A 299 10.33 -0.90 -7.53
C GLU A 299 10.87 -0.56 -6.14
#